data_AF-A0A851MI92-F1
#
_entry.id   AF-A0A851MI92-F1
#
_cell.length_a   1.000
_cell.length_b   1.000
_cell.length_c   1.000
_cell.angle_alpha   90.00
_cell.angle_beta   90.00
_cell.angle_gamma   90.00
#
_symmetry.space_group_name_H-M   'P 1'
#
loop_
_entity.id
_entity.type
_entity.pdbx_description
1 polymer ?
#
loop_
_entity_poly.entity_id
_entity_poly.type
_entity_poly.pdbx_seq_one_letter_code
_entity_poly.pdbx_strand_id
1 'polypeptide(L)'
;QFCPTKAEARRSAAKIALMNSVFNEHPSRRITDDFIEKSVSEALASFNGNREEADNPNTGIGAFRFMLESNKGKSMLEFQELMTVFQLLHWNGSLKAMRERQCSRQEVLAHYSHRALDDDIRSQMALDWVNREQSVPGALSRELAATERELDEARLAGKELRFQKEKKDILLLAAGQLGS
;
A
#
# COMPACT_ATOMS: atom_id res chain seq x y z
N GLN A 1 34.11 7.93 8.64
CA GLN A 1 35.21 6.94 8.60
C GLN A 1 35.22 6.32 7.21
N PHE A 2 36.31 6.44 6.45
CA PHE A 2 36.42 5.87 5.09
C PHE A 2 36.65 4.35 5.18
N CYS A 3 35.93 3.56 4.37
CA CYS A 3 36.18 2.12 4.25
C CYS A 3 37.40 1.90 3.33
N PRO A 4 38.52 1.31 3.81
CA PRO A 4 39.73 1.18 3.02
C PRO A 4 39.62 0.16 1.88
N THR A 5 38.70 -0.80 1.96
CA THR A 5 38.53 -1.82 0.92
C THR A 5 37.06 -2.08 0.55
N LYS A 6 36.82 -2.54 -0.69
CA LYS A 6 35.50 -2.98 -1.17
C LYS A 6 34.93 -4.14 -0.34
N ALA A 7 35.80 -5.00 0.21
CA ALA A 7 35.41 -6.12 1.06
C ALA A 7 34.90 -5.65 2.44
N GLU A 8 35.55 -4.66 3.04
CA GLU A 8 35.11 -4.06 4.31
C GLU A 8 33.82 -3.25 4.15
N ALA A 9 33.70 -2.49 3.05
CA ALA A 9 32.46 -1.78 2.73
C ALA A 9 31.26 -2.75 2.62
N ARG A 10 31.45 -3.91 1.95
CA ARG A 10 30.43 -4.96 1.86
C ARG A 10 30.08 -5.55 3.23
N ARG A 11 31.07 -5.87 4.07
CA ARG A 11 30.83 -6.40 5.43
C ARG A 11 30.10 -5.38 6.30
N SER A 12 30.47 -4.11 6.23
CA SER A 12 29.79 -3.03 6.96
C SER A 12 28.35 -2.86 6.50
N ALA A 13 28.09 -2.86 5.20
CA ALA A 13 26.75 -2.78 4.64
C ALA A 13 25.88 -3.99 5.07
N ALA A 14 26.44 -5.20 5.01
CA ALA A 14 25.74 -6.41 5.47
C ALA A 14 25.38 -6.35 6.95
N LYS A 15 26.29 -5.84 7.80
CA LYS A 15 26.02 -5.66 9.24
C LYS A 15 24.92 -4.64 9.49
N ILE A 16 24.90 -3.53 8.76
CA ILE A 16 23.84 -2.52 8.86
C ILE A 16 22.50 -3.09 8.39
N ALA A 17 22.48 -3.83 7.27
CA ALA A 17 21.27 -4.47 6.77
C ALA A 17 20.70 -5.48 7.78
N LEU A 18 21.56 -6.30 8.39
CA LEU A 18 21.17 -7.22 9.46
C LEU A 18 20.61 -6.47 10.68
N MET A 19 21.29 -5.41 11.13
CA MET A 19 20.81 -4.58 12.23
C MET A 19 19.44 -3.96 11.91
N ASN A 20 19.23 -3.49 10.68
CA ASN A 20 17.95 -2.94 10.26
C ASN A 20 16.84 -3.99 10.28
N SER A 21 17.11 -5.21 9.80
CA SER A 21 16.17 -6.33 9.84
C SER A 21 15.75 -6.66 11.27
N VAL A 22 16.72 -6.90 12.17
CA VAL A 22 16.44 -7.19 13.59
C VAL A 22 15.69 -6.03 14.26
N PHE A 23 16.03 -4.80 13.93
CA PHE A 23 15.39 -3.62 14.51
C PHE A 23 13.96 -3.40 14.01
N ASN A 24 13.63 -3.77 12.77
CA ASN A 24 12.26 -3.68 12.24
C ASN A 24 11.31 -4.67 12.93
N GLU A 25 11.83 -5.79 13.43
CA GLU A 25 11.05 -6.79 14.19
C GLU A 25 10.88 -6.43 15.67
N HIS A 26 11.60 -5.40 16.14
CA HIS A 26 11.62 -4.99 17.53
C HIS A 26 10.22 -4.55 18.02
N PRO A 27 9.77 -4.94 19.23
CA PRO A 27 8.44 -4.61 19.74
C PRO A 27 8.08 -3.12 19.73
N SER A 28 9.07 -2.24 19.89
CA SER A 28 8.87 -0.78 19.86
C SER A 28 8.55 -0.22 18.45
N ARG A 29 8.63 -1.03 17.39
CA ARG A 29 8.31 -0.67 16.00
C ARG A 29 6.97 -1.25 15.53
N ARG A 30 6.16 -1.75 16.46
CA ARG A 30 4.82 -2.27 16.23
C ARG A 30 3.76 -1.19 16.43
N ILE A 31 2.60 -1.38 15.81
CA ILE A 31 1.43 -0.54 16.05
C ILE A 31 0.97 -0.74 17.49
N THR A 32 0.92 0.35 18.25
CA THR A 32 0.53 0.40 19.68
C THR A 32 -0.66 1.33 19.85
N ASP A 33 -1.38 1.23 20.97
CA ASP A 33 -2.51 2.13 21.25
C ASP A 33 -2.08 3.61 21.21
N ASP A 34 -0.94 3.93 21.81
CA ASP A 34 -0.35 5.27 21.77
C ASP A 34 -0.09 5.76 20.34
N PHE A 35 0.36 4.87 19.46
CA PHE A 35 0.57 5.21 18.05
C PHE A 35 -0.77 5.47 17.34
N ILE A 36 -1.78 4.66 17.61
CA ILE A 36 -3.13 4.79 17.02
C ILE A 36 -3.72 6.15 17.41
N GLU A 37 -3.75 6.46 18.71
CA GLU A 37 -4.33 7.70 19.21
C GLU A 37 -3.61 8.94 18.64
N LYS A 38 -2.27 8.92 18.58
CA LYS A 38 -1.50 10.00 17.95
C LYS A 38 -1.81 10.15 16.46
N SER A 39 -1.81 9.05 15.71
CA SER A 39 -2.04 9.06 14.26
C SER A 39 -3.45 9.55 13.91
N VAL A 40 -4.46 9.14 14.68
CA VAL A 40 -5.84 9.60 14.52
C VAL A 40 -5.96 11.08 14.87
N SER A 41 -5.32 11.53 15.96
CA SER A 41 -5.32 12.95 16.33
C SER A 41 -4.65 13.83 15.26
N GLU A 42 -3.55 13.37 14.67
CA GLU A 42 -2.88 14.07 13.56
C GLU A 42 -3.76 14.13 12.31
N ALA A 43 -4.48 13.05 11.98
CA ALA A 43 -5.41 13.03 10.88
C ALA A 43 -6.58 14.01 11.11
N LEU A 44 -7.16 14.04 12.32
CA LEU A 44 -8.21 15.00 12.68
C LEU A 44 -7.74 16.44 12.50
N ALA A 45 -6.54 16.77 12.99
CA ALA A 45 -5.96 18.10 12.83
C ALA A 45 -5.68 18.47 11.37
N SER A 46 -5.23 17.50 10.56
CA SER A 46 -4.89 17.72 9.15
C SER A 46 -6.12 17.90 8.24
N PHE A 47 -7.23 17.25 8.58
CA PHE A 47 -8.46 17.26 7.78
C PHE A 47 -9.59 18.12 8.37
N ASN A 48 -9.31 18.89 9.44
CA ASN A 48 -10.31 19.64 10.22
C ASN A 48 -11.50 18.77 10.67
N GLY A 49 -11.23 17.51 11.00
CA GLY A 49 -12.25 16.56 11.45
C GLY A 49 -12.55 16.68 12.94
N ASN A 50 -13.63 16.03 13.39
CA ASN A 50 -14.03 15.99 14.80
C ASN A 50 -13.98 14.57 15.38
N ARG A 51 -14.07 14.44 16.71
CA ARG A 51 -13.95 13.15 17.39
C ARG A 51 -15.05 12.16 17.00
N GLU A 52 -16.26 12.63 16.72
CA GLU A 52 -17.38 11.79 16.28
C GLU A 52 -17.11 11.15 14.91
N GLU A 53 -16.40 11.86 14.02
CA GLU A 53 -15.97 11.28 12.74
C GLU A 53 -14.96 10.16 12.94
N ALA A 54 -14.03 10.29 13.89
CA ALA A 54 -13.06 9.25 14.20
C ALA A 54 -13.71 7.99 14.80
N ASP A 55 -14.82 8.15 15.53
CA ASP A 55 -15.56 7.04 16.14
C ASP A 55 -16.56 6.39 15.14
N ASN A 56 -16.83 7.05 14.01
CA ASN A 56 -17.69 6.52 12.96
C ASN A 56 -16.87 5.83 11.86
N PRO A 57 -16.90 4.49 11.75
CA PRO A 57 -16.12 3.77 10.74
C PRO A 57 -16.52 4.11 9.30
N ASN A 58 -17.67 4.75 9.08
CA ASN A 58 -18.13 5.18 7.76
C ASN A 58 -17.43 6.44 7.22
N THR A 59 -16.66 7.14 8.05
CA THR A 59 -15.83 8.26 7.60
C THR A 59 -14.45 7.77 7.17
N GLY A 60 -13.69 8.62 6.47
CA GLY A 60 -12.29 8.31 6.13
C GLY A 60 -11.41 8.13 7.37
N ILE A 61 -11.63 8.95 8.41
CA ILE A 61 -10.84 8.93 9.65
C ILE A 61 -11.20 7.71 10.50
N GLY A 62 -12.47 7.38 10.64
CA GLY A 62 -12.89 6.18 11.36
C GLY A 62 -12.48 4.88 10.66
N ALA A 63 -12.51 4.85 9.32
CA ALA A 63 -11.93 3.73 8.57
C ALA A 63 -10.41 3.61 8.81
N PHE A 64 -9.68 4.73 8.86
CA PHE A 64 -8.25 4.74 9.17
C PHE A 64 -7.96 4.25 10.60
N ARG A 65 -8.71 4.71 11.62
CA ARG A 65 -8.64 4.19 13.00
C ARG A 65 -8.87 2.68 13.02
N PHE A 66 -9.96 2.22 12.40
CA PHE A 66 -10.32 0.81 12.33
C PHE A 66 -9.22 -0.05 11.68
N MET A 67 -8.59 0.45 10.61
CA MET A 67 -7.44 -0.22 9.97
C MET A 67 -6.26 -0.38 10.92
N LEU A 68 -5.92 0.67 11.68
CA LEU A 68 -4.81 0.64 12.63
C LEU A 68 -5.11 -0.30 13.81
N GLU A 69 -6.31 -0.23 14.39
CA GLU A 69 -6.75 -1.10 15.48
C GLU A 69 -6.74 -2.57 15.07
N SER A 70 -7.21 -2.89 13.87
CA SER A 70 -7.22 -4.25 13.31
C SER A 70 -5.82 -4.81 13.03
N ASN A 71 -4.79 -3.98 13.03
CA ASN A 71 -3.39 -4.36 12.78
C ASN A 71 -2.48 -4.04 13.97
N LYS A 72 -3.05 -3.85 15.18
CA LYS A 72 -2.29 -3.69 16.40
C LYS A 72 -1.30 -4.83 16.59
N GLY A 73 -0.08 -4.49 16.99
CA GLY A 73 1.02 -5.46 17.14
C GLY A 73 1.73 -5.82 15.84
N LYS A 74 1.21 -5.48 14.64
CA LYS A 74 2.00 -5.62 13.40
C LYS A 74 3.06 -4.51 13.30
N SER A 75 4.13 -4.79 12.58
CA SER A 75 5.14 -3.79 12.23
C SER A 75 4.56 -2.75 11.27
N MET A 76 5.18 -1.57 11.23
CA MET A 76 4.81 -0.54 10.26
C MET A 76 4.98 -1.01 8.81
N LEU A 77 5.94 -1.89 8.54
CA LEU A 77 6.17 -2.44 7.21
C LEU A 77 4.99 -3.31 6.76
N GLU A 78 4.58 -4.28 7.59
CA GLU A 78 3.42 -5.14 7.33
C GLU A 78 2.14 -4.31 7.14
N PHE A 79 1.94 -3.28 7.97
CA PHE A 79 0.80 -2.39 7.83
C PHE A 79 0.84 -1.63 6.51
N GLN A 80 2.00 -1.12 6.11
CA GLN A 80 2.13 -0.39 4.85
C GLN A 80 1.95 -1.30 3.62
N GLU A 81 2.38 -2.56 3.67
CA GLU A 81 2.09 -3.55 2.61
C GLU A 81 0.58 -3.76 2.47
N LEU A 82 -0.12 -3.93 3.60
CA LEU A 82 -1.57 -4.01 3.61
C LEU A 82 -2.22 -2.74 3.02
N MET A 83 -1.72 -1.56 3.39
CA MET A 83 -2.20 -0.29 2.84
C MET A 83 -2.02 -0.22 1.33
N THR A 84 -0.89 -0.68 0.79
CA THR A 84 -0.66 -0.77 -0.66
C THR A 84 -1.70 -1.66 -1.34
N VAL A 85 -2.02 -2.83 -0.77
CA VAL A 85 -3.09 -3.70 -1.30
C VAL A 85 -4.43 -2.97 -1.33
N PHE A 86 -4.81 -2.29 -0.23
CA PHE A 86 -6.07 -1.54 -0.18
C PHE A 86 -6.10 -0.36 -1.16
N GLN A 87 -4.98 0.34 -1.37
CA GLN A 87 -4.87 1.41 -2.37
C GLN A 87 -5.05 0.84 -3.80
N LEU A 88 -4.50 -0.33 -4.09
CA LEU A 88 -4.66 -0.99 -5.39
C LEU A 88 -6.10 -1.47 -5.61
N LEU A 89 -6.73 -2.08 -4.60
CA LEU A 89 -8.13 -2.50 -4.65
C LEU A 89 -9.09 -1.31 -4.80
N HIS A 90 -8.72 -0.15 -4.26
CA HIS A 90 -9.44 1.09 -4.49
C HIS A 90 -9.28 1.55 -5.94
N TRP A 91 -8.04 1.62 -6.41
CA TRP A 91 -7.67 2.10 -7.74
C TRP A 91 -8.27 1.26 -8.89
N ASN A 92 -8.24 -0.06 -8.80
CA ASN A 92 -8.86 -0.93 -9.80
C ASN A 92 -10.39 -1.08 -9.58
N GLY A 93 -10.97 -0.42 -8.58
CA GLY A 93 -12.41 -0.43 -8.31
C GLY A 93 -12.93 -1.70 -7.63
N SER A 94 -12.08 -2.67 -7.27
CA SER A 94 -12.51 -3.88 -6.55
C SER A 94 -13.19 -3.55 -5.23
N LEU A 95 -12.75 -2.54 -4.47
CA LEU A 95 -13.44 -2.12 -3.23
C LEU A 95 -14.87 -1.64 -3.51
N LYS A 96 -15.10 -0.95 -4.63
CA LYS A 96 -16.44 -0.52 -5.03
C LYS A 96 -17.32 -1.73 -5.34
N ALA A 97 -16.81 -2.70 -6.10
CA ALA A 97 -17.52 -3.92 -6.44
C ALA A 97 -17.84 -4.79 -5.20
N MET A 98 -16.89 -4.90 -4.24
CA MET A 98 -17.12 -5.58 -2.97
C MET A 98 -18.21 -4.89 -2.14
N ARG A 99 -18.21 -3.56 -2.08
CA ARG A 99 -19.27 -2.79 -1.42
C ARG A 99 -20.65 -3.04 -2.07
N GLU A 100 -20.72 -3.09 -3.40
CA GLU A 100 -21.97 -3.38 -4.13
C GLU A 100 -22.49 -4.80 -3.83
N ARG A 101 -21.59 -5.76 -3.59
CA ARG A 101 -21.89 -7.12 -3.14
C ARG A 101 -22.16 -7.25 -1.63
N GLN A 102 -22.26 -6.14 -0.92
CA GLN A 102 -22.49 -6.09 0.53
C GLN A 102 -21.39 -6.77 1.37
N CYS A 103 -20.15 -6.83 0.87
CA CYS A 103 -19.02 -7.26 1.70
C CYS A 103 -18.76 -6.23 2.81
N SER A 104 -18.71 -6.69 4.05
CA SER A 104 -18.38 -5.86 5.20
C SER A 104 -16.89 -5.52 5.23
N ARG A 105 -16.53 -4.43 5.92
CA ARG A 105 -15.12 -4.06 6.13
C ARG A 105 -14.32 -5.15 6.83
N GLN A 106 -14.94 -5.85 7.79
CA GLN A 106 -14.30 -6.92 8.55
C GLN A 106 -13.98 -8.12 7.65
N GLU A 107 -14.90 -8.51 6.77
CA GLU A 107 -14.66 -9.59 5.81
C GLU A 107 -13.55 -9.24 4.82
N VAL A 108 -13.59 -8.02 4.27
CA VAL A 108 -12.54 -7.55 3.35
C VAL A 108 -11.20 -7.51 4.07
N LEU A 109 -11.12 -6.96 5.29
CA LEU A 109 -9.89 -6.96 6.06
C LEU A 109 -9.39 -8.36 6.38
N ALA A 110 -10.25 -9.25 6.85
CA ALA A 110 -9.88 -10.62 7.17
C ALA A 110 -9.34 -11.37 5.94
N HIS A 111 -9.89 -11.09 4.75
CA HIS A 111 -9.42 -11.68 3.50
C HIS A 111 -8.03 -11.19 3.09
N TYR A 112 -7.72 -9.90 3.26
CA TYR A 112 -6.46 -9.30 2.82
C TYR A 112 -5.40 -9.16 3.93
N SER A 113 -5.75 -9.36 5.21
CA SER A 113 -4.86 -9.16 6.36
C SER A 113 -3.62 -10.07 6.38
N HIS A 114 -3.70 -11.21 5.69
CA HIS A 114 -2.64 -12.21 5.57
C HIS A 114 -2.20 -12.44 4.11
N ARG A 115 -2.83 -11.75 3.15
CA ARG A 115 -2.45 -11.86 1.74
C ARG A 115 -1.49 -10.74 1.42
N ALA A 116 -0.22 -11.08 1.29
CA ALA A 116 0.73 -10.21 0.62
C ALA A 116 0.27 -9.97 -0.83
N LEU A 117 0.77 -8.89 -1.45
CA LEU A 117 0.56 -8.67 -2.87
C LEU A 117 1.35 -9.73 -3.66
N ASP A 118 0.67 -10.83 -3.95
CA ASP A 118 1.18 -12.01 -4.65
C ASP A 118 0.91 -11.92 -6.16
N ASP A 119 1.49 -12.86 -6.91
CA ASP A 119 1.36 -12.91 -8.36
C ASP A 119 -0.08 -13.17 -8.82
N ASP A 120 -0.89 -13.85 -8.00
CA ASP A 120 -2.30 -14.10 -8.28
C ASP A 120 -3.11 -12.80 -8.23
N ILE A 121 -2.92 -11.97 -7.20
CA ILE A 121 -3.58 -10.67 -7.09
C ILE A 121 -3.13 -9.76 -8.24
N ARG A 122 -1.82 -9.70 -8.54
CA ARG A 122 -1.33 -8.89 -9.67
C ARG A 122 -1.93 -9.35 -10.99
N SER A 123 -1.99 -10.66 -11.23
CA SER A 123 -2.57 -11.24 -12.45
C SER A 123 -4.05 -10.94 -12.58
N GLN A 124 -4.82 -11.05 -11.48
CA GLN A 124 -6.24 -10.71 -11.47
C GLN A 124 -6.47 -9.23 -11.77
N MET A 125 -5.67 -8.34 -11.18
CA MET A 125 -5.76 -6.90 -11.45
C MET A 125 -5.34 -6.56 -12.89
N ALA A 126 -4.34 -7.26 -13.43
CA ALA A 126 -3.94 -7.10 -14.82
C ALA A 126 -5.06 -7.52 -15.79
N LEU A 127 -5.75 -8.63 -15.52
CA LEU A 127 -6.93 -9.07 -16.30
C LEU A 127 -8.04 -8.02 -16.27
N ASP A 128 -8.30 -7.37 -15.12
CA ASP A 128 -9.27 -6.27 -15.04
C ASP A 128 -8.90 -5.12 -16.01
N TRP A 129 -7.61 -4.81 -16.13
CA TRP A 129 -7.11 -3.80 -17.06
C TRP A 129 -7.16 -4.22 -18.53
N VAL A 130 -6.88 -5.49 -18.83
CA VAL A 130 -7.09 -6.07 -20.17
C VAL A 130 -8.54 -5.93 -20.60
N ASN A 131 -9.49 -6.28 -19.73
CA ASN A 131 -10.92 -6.16 -20.00
C ASN A 131 -11.35 -4.69 -20.19
N ARG A 132 -10.76 -3.76 -19.43
CA ARG A 132 -10.99 -2.32 -19.60
C ARG A 132 -10.48 -1.81 -20.93
N GLU A 133 -9.31 -2.25 -21.38
CA GLU A 133 -8.75 -1.86 -22.68
C GLU A 133 -9.64 -2.34 -23.84
N GLN A 134 -10.18 -3.57 -23.75
CA GLN A 134 -11.14 -4.08 -24.73
C GLN A 134 -12.43 -3.26 -24.77
N SER A 135 -12.89 -2.76 -23.62
CA SER A 135 -14.11 -1.95 -23.51
C SER A 135 -13.88 -0.50 -23.91
N VAL A 136 -12.71 0.06 -23.59
CA VAL A 136 -12.33 1.45 -23.80
C VAL A 136 -10.90 1.48 -24.34
N PRO A 137 -10.73 1.49 -25.68
CA PRO A 137 -9.41 1.52 -26.29
C PRO A 137 -8.54 2.70 -25.80
N GLY A 138 -7.26 2.40 -25.56
CA GLY A 138 -6.25 3.29 -25.02
C GLY A 138 -6.37 3.57 -23.51
N ALA A 139 -7.29 2.94 -22.78
CA ALA A 139 -7.39 3.12 -21.33
C ALA A 139 -6.11 2.68 -20.61
N LEU A 140 -5.52 1.56 -21.00
CA LEU A 140 -4.30 1.03 -20.42
C LEU A 140 -3.11 1.95 -20.68
N SER A 141 -2.92 2.40 -21.92
CA SER A 141 -1.83 3.30 -22.28
C SER A 141 -1.93 4.65 -21.57
N ARG A 142 -3.15 5.21 -21.44
CA ARG A 142 -3.38 6.45 -20.67
C ARG A 142 -3.06 6.27 -19.19
N GLU A 143 -3.49 5.17 -18.58
CA GLU A 143 -3.22 4.91 -17.16
C GLU A 143 -1.73 4.65 -16.90
N LEU A 144 -1.03 3.95 -17.80
CA LEU A 144 0.41 3.73 -17.70
C LEU A 144 1.16 5.06 -17.73
N ALA A 145 0.84 5.94 -18.68
CA ALA A 145 1.45 7.27 -18.78
C ALA A 145 1.12 8.16 -17.55
N ALA A 146 -0.07 8.04 -16.97
CA ALA A 146 -0.41 8.73 -15.73
C ALA A 146 0.43 8.20 -14.55
N THR A 147 0.52 6.88 -14.41
CA THR A 147 1.27 6.21 -13.35
C THR A 147 2.76 6.54 -13.39
N GLU A 148 3.36 6.62 -14.59
CA GLU A 148 4.77 6.99 -14.73
C GLU A 148 5.04 8.43 -14.27
N ARG A 149 4.16 9.37 -14.61
CA ARG A 149 4.26 10.76 -14.13
C ARG A 149 4.11 10.84 -12.61
N GLU A 150 3.09 10.17 -12.05
CA GLU A 150 2.87 10.10 -10.60
C GLU A 150 4.07 9.51 -9.85
N LEU A 151 4.71 8.48 -10.42
CA LEU A 151 5.90 7.85 -9.86
C LEU A 151 7.09 8.80 -9.83
N ASP A 152 7.33 9.55 -10.90
CA ASP A 152 8.42 10.53 -10.96
C ASP A 152 8.18 11.70 -10.00
N GLU A 153 6.95 12.21 -9.93
CA GLU A 153 6.57 13.25 -8.96
C GLU A 153 6.76 12.79 -7.51
N ALA A 154 6.31 11.57 -7.19
CA ALA A 154 6.49 10.98 -5.87
C ALA A 154 7.97 10.81 -5.53
N ARG A 155 8.79 10.38 -6.51
CA ARG A 155 10.23 10.22 -6.35
C ARG A 155 10.93 11.56 -6.07
N LEU A 156 10.60 12.60 -6.82
CA LEU A 156 11.17 13.95 -6.63
C LEU A 156 10.76 14.56 -5.28
N ALA A 157 9.54 14.26 -4.83
CA ALA A 157 9.04 14.73 -3.53
C ALA A 157 9.51 13.87 -2.34
N GLY A 158 10.30 12.80 -2.56
CA GLY A 158 10.74 11.89 -1.49
C GLY A 158 9.59 11.14 -0.81
N LYS A 159 8.48 10.92 -1.53
CA LYS A 159 7.31 10.21 -1.02
C LYS A 159 7.51 8.70 -1.07
N GLU A 160 6.61 8.00 -0.37
CA GLU A 160 6.40 6.56 -0.47
C GLU A 160 6.15 6.18 -1.95
N LEU A 161 6.79 5.11 -2.45
CA LEU A 161 6.76 4.74 -3.88
C LEU A 161 6.18 3.35 -4.16
N ARG A 162 5.85 2.52 -3.15
CA ARG A 162 5.40 1.15 -3.39
C ARG A 162 4.13 1.13 -4.20
N PHE A 163 3.17 1.98 -3.86
CA PHE A 163 1.89 2.02 -4.58
C PHE A 163 2.07 2.31 -6.07
N GLN A 164 2.84 3.35 -6.44
CA GLN A 164 3.06 3.70 -7.85
C GLN A 164 3.89 2.65 -8.59
N LYS A 165 4.85 1.99 -7.92
CA LYS A 165 5.61 0.88 -8.52
C LYS A 165 4.71 -0.32 -8.83
N GLU A 166 3.88 -0.73 -7.87
CA GLU A 166 2.96 -1.85 -8.06
C GLU A 166 1.89 -1.55 -9.11
N LYS A 167 1.36 -0.31 -9.16
CA LYS A 167 0.50 0.14 -10.26
C LYS A 167 1.19 -0.08 -11.61
N LYS A 168 2.44 0.38 -11.75
CA LYS A 168 3.21 0.26 -12.98
C LYS A 168 3.41 -1.20 -13.38
N ASP A 169 3.80 -2.05 -12.44
CA ASP A 169 4.06 -3.47 -12.70
C ASP A 169 2.79 -4.20 -13.15
N ILE A 170 1.64 -3.94 -12.52
CA ILE A 170 0.33 -4.49 -12.92
C ILE A 170 -0.06 -4.03 -14.33
N LEU A 171 0.13 -2.76 -14.67
CA LEU A 171 -0.20 -2.23 -16.00
C LEU A 171 0.72 -2.80 -17.09
N LEU A 172 2.01 -2.98 -16.79
CA LEU A 172 2.96 -3.62 -17.70
C LEU A 172 2.61 -5.10 -17.91
N LEU A 173 2.19 -5.79 -16.84
CA LEU A 173 1.69 -7.17 -16.93
C LEU A 173 0.46 -7.26 -17.85
N ALA A 174 -0.50 -6.34 -17.69
CA ALA A 174 -1.68 -6.26 -18.56
C ALA A 174 -1.31 -5.97 -20.02
N ALA A 175 -0.35 -5.07 -20.26
CA ALA A 175 0.11 -4.75 -21.61
C ALA A 175 0.79 -5.95 -22.28
N GLY A 176 1.56 -6.73 -21.51
CA GLY A 176 2.17 -7.97 -21.98
C GLY A 176 1.16 -9.02 -22.42
N GLN A 177 0.01 -9.11 -21.74
CA GLN A 177 -1.09 -10.04 -22.09
C GLN A 177 -1.86 -9.65 -23.35
N LEU A 178 -1.77 -8.39 -23.80
CA LEU A 178 -2.40 -7.90 -25.03
C LEU A 178 -1.48 -8.05 -26.26
N GLY A 179 -0.17 -8.10 -26.04
CA GLY A 179 0.85 -8.27 -27.09
C GLY A 179 1.18 -9.72 -27.40
N SER A 180 0.60 -10.68 -26.67
CA SER A 180 0.63 -12.13 -26.89
C SER A 180 -0.57 -12.61 -27.68
#